data_AF-A0A1Q7Y159-F1
#
_entry.id   AF-A0A1Q7Y159-F1
#
_cell.length_a   1.000
_cell.length_b   1.000
_cell.length_c   1.000
_cell.angle_alpha   90.00
_cell.angle_beta   90.00
_cell.angle_gamma   90.00
#
_symmetry.space_group_name_H-M   'P 1'
#
loop_
_entity.id
_entity.type
_entity.pdbx_description
1 polymer ?
#
loop_
_entity_poly.entity_id
_entity_poly.type
_entity_poly.pdbx_seq_one_letter_code
_entity_poly.pdbx_strand_id
1 'polypeptide(L)'
;MTLWSRLRSWVQAMLRRSRMESEMDAELRFHIEEFAEDLVRGGLSRQEAMRRARMEFGGIERAKEECRNERRVSLVDSLMQDMRFSVRQIRRNSGFTLAVAITLALGMGANTAVFSVLHTVLLRPLPYRDPNRLVTVWQENVQRQQLDKATVADFNDWKTRNRWAINSRRISFPF
;
A
#
# COMPACT_ATOMS: atom_id res chain seq x y z
N MET A 1 18.07 -2.50 -2.16
CA MET A 1 17.70 -3.79 -1.54
C MET A 1 17.52 -3.65 -0.02
N THR A 2 16.54 -2.87 0.46
CA THR A 2 16.34 -2.62 1.92
C THR A 2 14.88 -2.62 2.36
N LEU A 3 13.92 -2.81 1.45
CA LEU A 3 12.50 -2.91 1.78
C LEU A 3 12.20 -4.18 2.59
N TRP A 4 12.85 -5.30 2.27
CA TRP A 4 12.61 -6.57 2.94
C TRP A 4 13.12 -6.59 4.39
N SER A 5 14.29 -6.01 4.65
CA SER A 5 14.82 -5.89 6.01
C SER A 5 14.02 -4.89 6.84
N ARG A 6 13.55 -3.78 6.26
CA ARG A 6 12.65 -2.82 6.91
C ARG A 6 11.29 -3.41 7.25
N LEU A 7 10.70 -4.16 6.30
CA LEU A 7 9.45 -4.87 6.52
C LEU A 7 9.61 -5.92 7.63
N ARG A 8 10.70 -6.68 7.59
CA ARG A 8 10.98 -7.73 8.58
C ARG A 8 11.30 -7.17 9.96
N SER A 9 12.03 -6.06 10.05
CA SER A 9 12.29 -5.37 11.33
C SER A 9 11.02 -4.72 11.88
N TRP A 10 10.15 -4.18 11.02
CA TRP A 10 8.85 -3.64 11.43
C TRP A 10 7.93 -4.74 11.95
N VAL A 11 7.88 -5.88 11.26
CA VAL A 11 7.16 -7.09 11.69
C VAL A 11 7.75 -7.64 13.01
N GLN A 12 9.08 -7.68 13.17
CA GLN A 12 9.73 -8.09 14.43
C GLN A 12 9.51 -7.09 15.57
N ALA A 13 9.48 -5.79 15.28
CA ALA A 13 9.19 -4.76 16.26
C ALA A 13 7.73 -4.82 16.73
N MET A 14 6.80 -5.17 15.85
CA MET A 14 5.41 -5.46 16.22
C MET A 14 5.27 -6.78 17.00
N LEU A 15 6.09 -7.80 16.69
CA LEU A 15 6.16 -9.08 17.41
C LEU A 15 6.90 -9.02 18.77
N ARG A 16 7.63 -7.93 19.07
CA ARG A 16 8.40 -7.76 20.32
C ARG A 16 7.51 -7.55 21.56
N ARG A 17 6.21 -7.27 21.39
CA ARG A 17 5.28 -7.03 22.50
C ARG A 17 5.04 -8.26 23.38
N SER A 18 4.96 -9.47 22.80
CA SER A 18 4.78 -10.69 23.60
C SER A 18 5.93 -10.92 24.58
N ARG A 19 7.14 -10.54 24.17
CA ARG A 19 8.33 -10.60 25.03
C ARG A 19 8.28 -9.57 26.14
N MET A 20 7.87 -8.34 25.82
CA MET A 20 7.79 -7.25 26.80
C MET A 20 6.67 -7.47 27.83
N GLU A 21 5.53 -8.03 27.45
CA GLU A 21 4.51 -8.45 28.42
C GLU A 21 5.03 -9.57 29.33
N SER A 22 5.74 -10.57 28.78
CA SER A 22 6.33 -11.64 29.60
C SER A 22 7.44 -11.17 30.54
N GLU A 23 8.22 -10.17 30.12
CA GLU A 23 9.31 -9.58 30.92
C GLU A 23 8.73 -8.71 32.04
N MET A 24 7.68 -7.95 31.73
CA MET A 24 6.97 -7.11 32.67
C MET A 24 6.14 -7.91 33.70
N ASP A 25 5.60 -9.07 33.33
CA ASP A 25 5.01 -10.04 34.28
C ASP A 25 6.06 -10.66 35.20
N ALA A 26 7.25 -10.96 34.68
CA ALA A 26 8.35 -11.50 35.46
C ALA A 26 8.84 -10.50 36.51
N GLU A 27 9.00 -9.23 36.11
CA GLU A 27 9.39 -8.14 37.01
C GLU A 27 8.35 -7.86 38.09
N LEU A 28 7.04 -7.92 37.75
CA LEU A 28 5.97 -7.76 38.73
C LEU A 28 5.96 -8.86 39.78
N ARG A 29 6.19 -10.12 39.37
CA ARG A 29 6.32 -11.25 40.29
C ARG A 29 7.50 -11.08 41.23
N PHE A 30 8.61 -10.53 40.75
CA PHE A 30 9.79 -10.27 41.56
C PHE A 30 9.49 -9.26 42.66
N HIS A 31 8.81 -8.16 42.34
CA HIS A 31 8.41 -7.15 43.33
C HIS A 31 7.40 -7.64 44.36
N ILE A 32 6.45 -8.52 43.96
CA ILE A 32 5.50 -9.12 44.91
C ILE A 32 6.24 -10.01 45.92
N GLU A 33 7.21 -10.80 45.47
CA GLU A 33 7.99 -11.68 46.36
C GLU A 33 8.89 -10.85 47.28
N GLU A 34 9.55 -9.82 46.76
CA GLU A 34 10.41 -8.90 47.55
C GLU A 34 9.61 -8.18 48.65
N PHE A 35 8.44 -7.64 48.32
CA PHE A 35 7.57 -6.99 49.31
C PHE A 35 7.04 -7.98 50.36
N ALA A 36 6.76 -9.22 49.95
CA ALA A 36 6.38 -10.27 50.88
C ALA A 36 7.54 -10.64 51.82
N GLU A 37 8.79 -10.69 51.33
CA GLU A 37 9.95 -10.93 52.18
C GLU A 37 10.15 -9.83 53.22
N ASP A 38 9.97 -8.56 52.86
CA ASP A 38 10.11 -7.46 53.81
C ASP A 38 9.04 -7.51 54.91
N LEU A 39 7.81 -7.89 54.57
CA LEU A 39 6.76 -8.15 55.55
C LEU A 39 7.10 -9.33 56.47
N VAL A 40 7.74 -10.38 55.94
CA VAL A 40 8.23 -11.50 56.74
C VAL A 40 9.35 -11.06 57.68
N ARG A 41 10.29 -10.22 57.22
CA ARG A 41 11.33 -9.60 58.06
C ARG A 41 10.73 -8.73 59.16
N GLY A 42 9.59 -8.08 58.88
CA GLY A 42 8.77 -7.36 59.86
C GLY A 42 8.00 -8.24 60.85
N GLY A 43 8.13 -9.56 60.77
CA GLY A 43 7.55 -10.52 61.72
C GLY A 43 6.23 -11.16 61.29
N LEU A 44 5.76 -10.96 60.06
CA LEU A 44 4.58 -11.66 59.55
C LEU A 44 4.91 -13.08 59.08
N SER A 45 3.91 -13.97 59.15
CA SER A 45 4.01 -15.29 58.52
C SER A 45 4.02 -15.14 56.99
N ARG A 46 4.76 -16.02 56.29
CA ARG A 46 4.89 -15.99 54.82
C ARG A 46 3.54 -16.00 54.08
N GLN A 47 2.56 -16.75 54.61
CA GLN A 47 1.21 -16.78 54.02
C GLN A 47 0.49 -15.43 54.14
N GLU A 48 0.58 -14.76 55.28
CA GLU A 48 -0.06 -13.47 55.51
C GLU A 48 0.66 -12.34 54.77
N ALA A 49 1.98 -12.39 54.69
CA ALA A 49 2.79 -11.48 53.89
C ALA A 49 2.45 -11.56 52.40
N MET A 50 2.34 -12.77 51.84
CA MET A 50 1.99 -12.96 50.43
C MET A 50 0.55 -12.54 50.12
N ARG A 51 -0.37 -12.74 51.08
CA ARG A 51 -1.75 -12.28 50.97
C ARG A 51 -1.82 -10.76 50.93
N ARG A 52 -1.09 -10.07 51.80
CA ARG A 52 -1.00 -8.59 51.82
C ARG A 52 -0.32 -8.04 50.57
N ALA A 53 0.79 -8.63 50.14
CA ALA A 53 1.48 -8.24 48.91
C ALA A 53 0.53 -8.33 47.70
N ARG A 54 -0.22 -9.41 47.55
CA ARG A 54 -1.20 -9.54 46.46
C ARG A 54 -2.34 -8.51 46.52
N MET A 55 -2.80 -8.14 47.72
CA MET A 55 -3.86 -7.12 47.87
C MET A 55 -3.36 -5.72 47.51
N GLU A 56 -2.12 -5.38 47.89
CA GLU A 56 -1.50 -4.09 47.57
C GLU A 56 -1.19 -3.98 46.06
N PHE A 57 -0.57 -5.02 45.47
CA PHE A 57 -0.19 -5.03 44.06
C PHE A 57 -1.36 -5.31 43.10
N GLY A 58 -2.46 -5.91 43.57
CA GLY A 58 -3.68 -6.12 42.78
C GLY A 58 -4.36 -4.82 42.33
N GLY A 59 -4.15 -3.71 43.06
CA GLY A 59 -4.58 -2.38 42.62
C GLY A 59 -3.75 -1.84 41.43
N ILE A 60 -2.46 -2.17 41.39
CA ILE A 60 -1.53 -1.75 40.33
C ILE A 60 -1.80 -2.53 39.03
N GLU A 61 -2.18 -3.81 39.11
CA GLU A 61 -2.59 -4.57 37.92
C GLU A 61 -3.79 -3.95 37.21
N ARG A 62 -4.78 -3.46 37.96
CA ARG A 62 -5.94 -2.76 37.37
C ARG A 62 -5.55 -1.47 36.64
N ALA A 63 -4.65 -0.67 37.23
CA ALA A 63 -4.12 0.53 36.59
C ALA A 63 -3.31 0.21 35.31
N LYS A 64 -2.60 -0.93 35.31
CA LYS A 64 -1.91 -1.47 34.14
C LYS A 64 -2.88 -1.88 33.03
N GLU A 65 -3.98 -2.52 33.40
CA GLU A 65 -5.06 -2.92 32.49
C GLU A 65 -5.74 -1.70 31.85
N GLU A 66 -5.97 -0.65 32.63
CA GLU A 66 -6.51 0.64 32.17
C GLU A 66 -5.59 1.31 31.14
N CYS A 67 -4.27 1.29 31.38
CA CYS A 67 -3.28 1.86 30.46
C CYS A 67 -3.06 0.96 29.22
N ARG A 68 -3.25 -0.36 29.33
CA ARG A 68 -3.18 -1.32 28.21
C ARG A 68 -4.29 -1.08 27.17
N ASN A 69 -5.41 -0.47 27.58
CA ASN A 69 -6.51 -0.07 26.72
C ASN A 69 -6.27 1.27 25.97
N GLU A 70 -5.13 1.93 26.15
CA GLU A 70 -4.76 3.13 25.40
C GLU A 70 -4.32 2.81 23.95
N ARG A 71 -5.35 2.49 23.16
CA ARG A 71 -5.67 2.81 21.76
C ARG A 71 -4.70 2.56 20.60
N ARG A 72 -3.40 2.33 20.76
CA ARG A 72 -2.51 2.06 19.61
C ARG A 72 -1.88 0.69 19.60
N VAL A 73 -1.58 0.12 20.76
CA VAL A 73 -0.91 -1.18 20.84
C VAL A 73 -1.92 -2.32 20.70
N SER A 74 -3.12 -2.17 21.26
CA SER A 74 -4.22 -3.15 21.14
C SER A 74 -4.63 -3.44 19.68
N LEU A 75 -4.72 -2.40 18.83
CA LEU A 75 -5.12 -2.56 17.43
C LEU A 75 -4.17 -3.47 16.64
N VAL A 76 -2.86 -3.38 16.88
CA VAL A 76 -1.87 -4.19 16.16
C VAL A 76 -1.95 -5.66 16.55
N ASP A 77 -2.16 -5.96 17.84
CA ASP A 77 -2.34 -7.34 18.31
C ASP A 77 -3.63 -7.94 17.77
N SER A 78 -4.73 -7.20 17.82
CA SER A 78 -6.01 -7.65 17.25
C SER A 78 -5.86 -7.94 15.76
N LEU A 79 -5.24 -7.05 15.00
CA LEU A 79 -4.99 -7.26 13.57
C LEU A 79 -4.10 -8.49 13.29
N MET A 80 -3.10 -8.74 14.13
CA MET A 80 -2.22 -9.88 13.97
C MET A 80 -2.90 -11.20 14.31
N GLN A 81 -3.73 -11.21 15.35
CA GLN A 81 -4.58 -12.34 15.71
C GLN A 81 -5.61 -12.62 14.61
N ASP A 82 -6.25 -11.58 14.08
CA ASP A 82 -7.20 -11.66 12.98
C ASP A 82 -6.52 -12.20 11.71
N MET A 83 -5.34 -11.70 11.35
CA MET A 83 -4.57 -12.23 10.21
C MET A 83 -4.27 -13.73 10.37
N ARG A 84 -3.80 -14.16 11.54
CA ARG A 84 -3.50 -15.58 11.80
C ARG A 84 -4.76 -16.43 11.71
N PHE A 85 -5.88 -15.90 12.19
CA PHE A 85 -7.18 -16.55 12.09
C PHE A 85 -7.66 -16.64 10.63
N SER A 86 -7.59 -15.55 9.87
CA SER A 86 -7.94 -15.52 8.44
C SER A 86 -7.10 -16.50 7.62
N VAL A 87 -5.78 -16.56 7.83
CA VAL A 87 -4.89 -17.52 7.13
C VAL A 87 -5.29 -18.96 7.44
N ARG A 88 -5.65 -19.26 8.70
CA ARG A 88 -6.15 -20.58 9.08
C ARG A 88 -7.50 -20.89 8.41
N GLN A 89 -8.38 -19.91 8.32
CA GLN A 89 -9.68 -20.05 7.66
C GLN A 89 -9.54 -20.30 6.16
N ILE A 90 -8.65 -19.58 5.49
CA ILE A 90 -8.30 -19.75 4.08
C ILE A 90 -7.81 -21.18 3.81
N ARG A 91 -6.94 -21.70 4.69
CA ARG A 91 -6.43 -23.08 4.59
C ARG A 91 -7.51 -24.14 4.87
N ARG A 92 -8.46 -23.84 5.76
CA ARG A 92 -9.56 -24.76 6.10
C ARG A 92 -10.63 -24.82 5.01
N ASN A 93 -10.89 -23.70 4.33
CA ASN A 93 -11.88 -23.58 3.25
C ASN A 93 -11.18 -23.27 1.90
N SER A 94 -10.34 -24.20 1.46
CA SER A 94 -9.54 -24.06 0.23
C SER A 94 -10.36 -23.94 -1.04
N GLY A 95 -11.51 -24.62 -1.14
CA GLY A 95 -12.37 -24.58 -2.33
C GLY A 95 -12.94 -23.19 -2.64
N PHE A 96 -13.53 -22.52 -1.63
CA PHE A 96 -14.04 -21.15 -1.77
C PHE A 96 -12.90 -20.16 -2.04
N THR A 97 -11.79 -20.30 -1.31
CA THR A 97 -10.60 -19.47 -1.52
C THR A 97 -10.11 -19.55 -2.97
N LEU A 98 -10.06 -20.75 -3.55
CA LEU A 98 -9.61 -20.95 -4.92
C LEU A 98 -10.53 -20.25 -5.92
N ALA A 99 -11.85 -20.36 -5.75
CA ALA A 99 -12.83 -19.67 -6.60
C ALA A 99 -12.66 -18.14 -6.55
N VAL A 100 -12.48 -17.59 -5.34
CA VAL A 100 -12.21 -16.16 -5.13
C VAL A 100 -10.89 -15.75 -5.77
N ALA A 101 -9.83 -16.54 -5.59
CA ALA A 101 -8.51 -16.27 -6.16
C ALA A 101 -8.52 -16.29 -7.70
N ILE A 102 -9.22 -17.25 -8.31
CA ILE A 102 -9.37 -17.33 -9.77
C ILE A 102 -10.15 -16.11 -10.29
N THR A 103 -11.25 -15.75 -9.61
CA THR A 103 -12.05 -14.58 -9.99
C THR A 103 -11.22 -13.29 -9.93
N LEU A 104 -10.46 -13.09 -8.85
CA LEU A 104 -9.55 -11.95 -8.70
C LEU A 104 -8.46 -11.95 -9.77
N ALA A 105 -7.82 -13.09 -10.02
CA ALA A 105 -6.78 -13.23 -11.02
C ALA A 105 -7.30 -12.92 -12.43
N LEU A 106 -8.50 -13.39 -12.78
CA LEU A 106 -9.14 -13.10 -14.05
C LEU A 106 -9.47 -11.61 -14.20
N GLY A 107 -10.06 -10.99 -13.17
CA GLY A 107 -10.38 -9.55 -13.22
C GLY A 107 -9.13 -8.67 -13.36
N MET A 108 -8.09 -8.96 -12.57
CA MET A 108 -6.80 -8.25 -12.65
C MET A 108 -6.09 -8.50 -13.98
N GLY A 109 -6.07 -9.75 -14.44
CA GLY A 109 -5.43 -10.17 -15.68
C GLY A 109 -6.10 -9.59 -16.92
N ALA A 110 -7.44 -9.59 -16.96
CA ALA A 110 -8.21 -9.01 -18.06
C ALA A 110 -7.95 -7.51 -18.20
N ASN A 111 -8.02 -6.76 -17.09
CA ASN A 111 -7.73 -5.32 -17.10
C ASN A 111 -6.29 -5.04 -17.54
N THR A 112 -5.33 -5.83 -17.05
CA THR A 112 -3.92 -5.72 -17.43
C THR A 112 -3.71 -6.02 -18.92
N ALA A 113 -4.38 -7.05 -19.45
CA ALA A 113 -4.28 -7.44 -20.85
C ALA A 113 -4.86 -6.37 -21.78
N VAL A 114 -6.04 -5.82 -21.46
CA VAL A 114 -6.64 -4.71 -22.21
C VAL A 114 -5.69 -3.51 -22.21
N PHE A 115 -5.19 -3.10 -21.05
CA PHE A 115 -4.26 -1.98 -20.98
C PHE A 115 -2.94 -2.25 -21.72
N SER A 116 -2.43 -3.48 -21.66
CA SER A 116 -1.22 -3.88 -22.40
C SER A 116 -1.42 -3.81 -23.92
N VAL A 117 -2.57 -4.28 -24.41
CA VAL A 117 -2.92 -4.18 -25.84
C VAL A 117 -3.10 -2.73 -26.25
N LEU A 118 -3.87 -1.94 -25.49
CA LEU A 118 -4.03 -0.51 -25.75
C LEU A 118 -2.67 0.20 -25.75
N HIS A 119 -1.81 -0.12 -24.79
CA HIS A 119 -0.48 0.46 -24.74
C HIS A 119 0.37 0.03 -25.95
N THR A 120 0.27 -1.22 -26.41
CA THR A 120 1.06 -1.73 -27.54
C THR A 120 0.56 -1.22 -28.90
N VAL A 121 -0.75 -1.01 -29.03
CA VAL A 121 -1.40 -0.64 -30.30
C VAL A 121 -1.55 0.88 -30.44
N LEU A 122 -1.94 1.57 -29.36
CA LEU A 122 -2.20 3.02 -29.38
C LEU A 122 -1.04 3.85 -28.83
N LEU A 123 -0.35 3.39 -27.79
CA LEU A 123 0.66 4.20 -27.07
C LEU A 123 2.11 3.84 -27.41
N ARG A 124 2.36 2.68 -28.02
CA ARG A 124 3.69 2.33 -28.51
C ARG A 124 4.01 3.39 -29.56
N PRO A 125 5.10 4.17 -29.38
CA PRO A 125 5.39 5.27 -30.28
C PRO A 125 5.43 4.66 -31.68
N LEU A 126 4.48 5.08 -32.53
CA LEU A 126 4.45 4.63 -33.92
C LEU A 126 5.87 4.80 -34.45
N PRO A 127 6.42 3.82 -35.20
CA PRO A 127 7.84 3.78 -35.60
C PRO A 127 8.16 4.87 -36.64
N TYR A 128 7.95 6.12 -36.26
CA TYR A 128 8.36 7.31 -36.96
C TYR A 128 9.68 7.73 -36.35
N ARG A 129 10.68 7.95 -37.22
CA ARG A 129 12.04 8.36 -36.82
C ARG A 129 12.04 9.60 -35.91
N ASP A 130 11.05 10.50 -36.06
CA ASP A 130 10.89 11.74 -35.28
C ASP A 130 9.41 11.97 -34.86
N PRO A 131 8.91 11.36 -33.76
CA PRO A 131 7.51 11.50 -33.34
C PRO A 131 7.14 12.97 -33.01
N ASN A 132 8.10 13.75 -32.51
CA ASN A 132 7.91 15.17 -32.17
C ASN A 132 7.72 16.09 -33.39
N ARG A 133 7.87 15.55 -34.61
CA ARG A 133 7.72 16.31 -35.87
C ARG A 133 6.43 15.96 -36.62
N LEU A 134 5.57 15.14 -36.01
CA LEU A 134 4.27 14.81 -36.58
C LEU A 134 3.36 16.04 -36.54
N VAL A 135 2.90 16.47 -37.71
CA VAL A 135 1.94 17.57 -37.87
C VAL A 135 0.74 17.05 -38.65
N THR A 136 -0.46 17.44 -38.21
CA THR A 136 -1.70 17.15 -38.93
C THR A 136 -2.03 18.36 -39.80
N VAL A 137 -2.15 18.14 -41.11
CA VAL A 137 -2.50 19.20 -42.05
C VAL A 137 -4.02 19.16 -42.30
N TRP A 138 -4.66 20.31 -42.15
CA TRP A 138 -6.09 20.49 -42.36
C TRP A 138 -6.31 21.36 -43.59
N GLN A 139 -7.37 21.06 -44.35
CA GLN A 139 -7.87 21.91 -45.42
C GLN A 139 -9.20 22.51 -44.98
N GLU A 140 -9.35 23.81 -45.14
CA GLU A 140 -10.65 24.44 -45.00
C GLU A 140 -11.40 24.33 -46.33
N ASN A 141 -12.50 23.57 -46.32
CA ASN A 141 -13.43 23.55 -47.43
C ASN A 141 -14.36 24.76 -47.29
N VAL A 142 -13.99 25.87 -47.93
CA VAL A 142 -14.72 27.15 -47.87
C VAL A 142 -16.20 26.99 -48.24
N GLN A 143 -16.52 26.03 -49.11
CA GLN A 143 -17.89 25.81 -49.57
C GLN A 143 -18.75 25.00 -48.59
N ARG A 144 -18.13 24.13 -47.77
CA ARG A 144 -18.80 23.38 -46.71
C ARG A 144 -18.60 23.96 -45.31
N GLN A 145 -17.80 25.02 -45.18
CA GLN A 145 -17.36 25.59 -43.89
C GLN A 145 -16.85 24.52 -42.92
N GLN A 146 -16.14 23.52 -43.45
CA GLN A 146 -15.68 22.37 -42.70
C GLN A 146 -14.18 22.19 -42.84
N LEU A 147 -13.53 21.87 -41.71
CA LEU A 147 -12.13 21.46 -41.68
C LEU A 147 -12.04 19.99 -42.06
N ASP A 148 -11.56 19.74 -43.27
CA ASP A 148 -11.31 18.40 -43.78
C ASP A 148 -9.84 18.04 -43.52
N LYS A 149 -9.58 16.77 -43.19
CA LYS A 149 -8.19 16.29 -43.11
C LYS A 149 -7.62 16.27 -44.53
N ALA A 150 -6.46 16.92 -44.72
CA ALA A 150 -5.82 16.94 -46.02
C ALA A 150 -5.42 15.50 -46.42
N THR A 151 -5.81 15.10 -47.62
CA THR A 151 -5.41 13.80 -48.16
C THR A 151 -3.96 13.86 -48.64
N VAL A 152 -3.30 12.70 -48.76
CA VAL A 152 -1.93 12.63 -49.31
C VAL A 152 -1.85 13.23 -50.73
N ALA A 153 -2.93 13.10 -51.52
CA ALA A 153 -3.04 13.70 -52.84
C ALA A 153 -3.02 15.23 -52.77
N ASP A 154 -3.84 15.84 -51.90
CA ASP A 154 -3.92 17.29 -51.73
C ASP A 154 -2.59 17.87 -51.27
N PHE A 155 -1.93 17.20 -50.31
CA PHE A 155 -0.61 17.60 -49.83
C PHE A 155 0.45 17.59 -50.93
N ASN A 156 0.47 16.55 -51.78
CA ASN A 156 1.41 16.46 -52.89
C ASN A 156 1.12 17.49 -53.99
N ASP A 157 -0.16 17.77 -54.24
CA ASP A 157 -0.58 18.81 -55.18
C ASP A 157 -0.12 20.20 -54.69
N TRP A 158 -0.35 20.53 -53.41
CA TRP A 158 0.17 21.77 -52.82
C TRP A 158 1.68 21.86 -52.85
N LYS A 159 2.39 20.77 -52.54
CA LYS A 159 3.86 20.73 -52.60
C LYS A 159 4.38 21.00 -54.01
N THR A 160 3.66 20.53 -55.04
CA THR A 160 4.02 20.72 -56.44
C THR A 160 3.71 22.15 -56.90
N ARG A 161 2.55 22.69 -56.52
CA ARG A 161 2.13 24.07 -56.82
C ARG A 161 2.94 25.13 -56.08
N ASN A 162 3.37 24.85 -54.84
CA ASN A 162 4.08 25.80 -53.97
C ASN A 162 5.60 25.72 -54.03
N ARG A 163 6.19 25.22 -55.12
CA ARG A 163 7.65 25.29 -55.34
C ARG A 163 8.21 26.73 -55.25
N TRP A 164 7.37 27.76 -55.40
CA TRP A 164 7.75 29.16 -55.23
C TRP A 164 7.57 29.70 -53.79
N ALA A 165 6.68 29.13 -52.98
CA ALA A 165 6.34 29.64 -51.64
C ALA A 165 7.29 29.14 -50.53
N ILE A 166 8.07 28.08 -50.78
CA ILE A 166 9.05 27.56 -49.82
C ILE A 166 10.25 28.52 -49.63
N ASN A 167 10.40 29.54 -50.49
CA ASN A 167 11.44 30.57 -50.35
C ASN A 167 10.94 31.89 -49.74
N SER A 168 9.63 32.05 -49.46
CA SER A 168 9.09 33.26 -48.83
C SER A 168 8.91 33.07 -47.33
N ARG A 169 9.84 33.69 -46.60
CA ARG A 169 9.92 33.89 -45.15
C ARG A 169 8.57 34.11 -44.45
N ARG A 170 8.49 33.57 -43.22
CA ARG A 170 7.65 33.98 -42.08
C ARG A 170 6.16 34.20 -42.38
N ILE A 171 5.37 33.15 -42.16
CA ILE A 171 4.01 33.34 -41.67
C ILE A 171 4.05 33.06 -40.16
N SER A 172 4.21 34.12 -39.39
CA SER A 172 4.00 34.13 -37.95
C SER A 172 2.49 34.13 -37.69
N PHE A 173 1.99 33.04 -37.11
CA PHE A 173 0.66 33.00 -36.51
C PHE A 173 0.72 33.76 -35.16
N PRO A 174 -0.08 34.80 -34.93
CA PRO A 174 -0.36 35.24 -33.58
C PRO A 174 -1.32 34.23 -32.93
N PHE A 175 -1.11 34.06 -31.63
CA PHE A 175 -1.80 33.17 -30.68
C PHE A 175 -3.27 32.87 -30.93
#